data_AF-A0A108UBL0-F1
#
_entry.id   AF-A0A108UBL0-F1
#
_cell.length_a   1.000
_cell.length_b   1.000
_cell.length_c   1.000
_cell.angle_alpha   90.00
_cell.angle_beta   90.00
_cell.angle_gamma   90.00
#
_symmetry.space_group_name_H-M   'P 1'
#
loop_
_entity.id
_entity.type
_entity.pdbx_description
1 polymer ?
#
loop_
_entity_poly.entity_id
_entity_poly.type
_entity_poly.pdbx_seq_one_letter_code
_entity_poly.pdbx_strand_id
1 'polypeptide(L)'
;MSRNRCVSRIALTCLAALAPGGPASALAQPVDMGTLGGNVCLTGSTNDAGAAIGTCRNPDGDLVAAYWAPTTGPAPLTVLAVDDPCDATDINNASVIVGNCELGAAGEWFPVVWTASIPGGAPTQLKALPNHAKAIAWQINQAGVIAGSSVAADGSSTAVIWMAGSRTPTRLPELGLLPPLIPSTTECVISDMDNTDQPVVVGICGLRDGGTVAVRWEPGLFGYVATELPRVPGGSNCMVAAVNSSHAVAGTCETGDGDVVAVRWGSDGTSITYLDYLEATGVSRQQLVAVDINEAGVVVGNYITDDGLARSFVWVPVGIPDQEQGLDIGSLGGPWIKAVDIADNGSVVGTGQSSIGLSEAFVWNPVSGIHGLGTLGGFSSQSIALSDDGSKLIGNSQTASGHVHAFMVGGPDRNIRRPKGSLALAASDTAGKATELHGLVKGKIDALNPEAKEFVTGIIEKTRALRPKGGEKPNLEELRYSGNEVGEKYKALSDDAKESLKSSFPTIYSML
;
A
#
# COMPACT_ATOMS: atom_id res chain seq x y z
N MET A 1 -33.48 27.74 -10.25
CA MET A 1 -33.34 26.47 -10.98
C MET A 1 -32.06 25.79 -10.50
N SER A 2 -32.13 25.07 -9.38
CA SER A 2 -31.07 24.18 -8.91
C SER A 2 -31.75 22.92 -8.36
N ARG A 3 -31.30 21.76 -8.83
CA ARG A 3 -31.43 20.40 -8.25
C ARG A 3 -31.19 19.37 -9.37
N ASN A 4 -30.60 18.24 -8.99
CA ASN A 4 -30.35 17.02 -9.78
C ASN A 4 -28.92 16.80 -10.31
N ARG A 5 -27.89 16.98 -9.47
CA ARG A 5 -26.57 16.35 -9.71
C ARG A 5 -26.12 15.33 -8.65
N CYS A 6 -26.84 15.14 -7.54
CA CYS A 6 -26.46 14.16 -6.50
C CYS A 6 -26.79 12.69 -6.80
N VAL A 7 -27.61 12.39 -7.81
CA VAL A 7 -28.22 11.06 -7.93
C VAL A 7 -27.40 10.08 -8.80
N SER A 8 -26.38 10.55 -9.52
CA SER A 8 -25.66 9.71 -10.50
C SER A 8 -24.48 8.90 -9.92
N ARG A 9 -24.19 8.98 -8.61
CA ARG A 9 -23.07 8.24 -7.97
C ARG A 9 -23.51 7.06 -7.10
N ILE A 10 -24.82 6.85 -6.90
CA ILE A 10 -25.36 5.76 -6.07
C ILE A 10 -25.28 4.39 -6.75
N ALA A 11 -25.14 4.33 -8.08
CA ALA A 11 -25.21 3.08 -8.84
C ALA A 11 -23.89 2.27 -8.91
N LEU A 12 -22.73 2.84 -8.54
CA LEU A 12 -21.44 2.13 -8.62
C LEU A 12 -20.97 1.54 -7.27
N THR A 13 -21.48 2.04 -6.15
CA THR A 13 -21.09 1.59 -4.80
C THR A 13 -21.90 0.38 -4.30
N CYS A 14 -23.05 0.07 -4.91
CA CYS A 14 -23.87 -1.08 -4.53
C CYS A 14 -23.35 -2.44 -5.02
N LEU A 15 -22.29 -2.51 -5.83
CA LEU A 15 -21.67 -3.79 -6.22
C LEU A 15 -20.44 -4.19 -5.36
N ALA A 16 -19.96 -3.31 -4.48
CA ALA A 16 -18.81 -3.60 -3.61
C ALA A 16 -19.20 -3.89 -2.13
N ALA A 17 -20.45 -3.71 -1.73
CA ALA A 17 -20.89 -3.79 -0.33
C ALA A 17 -21.58 -5.10 0.09
N LEU A 18 -21.41 -6.20 -0.66
CA LEU A 18 -21.93 -7.53 -0.29
C LEU A 18 -20.85 -8.62 -0.40
N ALA A 19 -19.76 -8.44 0.35
CA ALA A 19 -18.98 -9.56 0.85
C ALA A 19 -19.40 -9.81 2.31
N PRO A 20 -19.83 -11.03 2.70
CA PRO A 20 -20.08 -11.36 4.09
C PRO A 20 -18.78 -11.25 4.89
N GLY A 21 -18.79 -10.41 5.93
CA GLY A 21 -17.99 -10.69 7.11
C GLY A 21 -18.42 -12.06 7.64
N GLY A 22 -17.55 -13.05 7.49
CA GLY A 22 -17.67 -14.31 8.21
C GLY A 22 -17.50 -14.07 9.72
N PRO A 23 -17.57 -15.11 10.57
CA PRO A 23 -16.87 -15.02 11.85
C PRO A 23 -15.46 -14.56 11.51
N ALA A 24 -14.90 -13.62 12.27
CA ALA A 24 -13.53 -13.15 12.08
C ALA A 24 -12.68 -14.38 11.76
N SER A 25 -12.32 -14.56 10.46
CA SER A 25 -11.30 -15.54 10.13
C SER A 25 -10.17 -15.05 10.98
N ALA A 26 -9.74 -15.86 11.94
CA ALA A 26 -8.55 -15.55 12.71
C ALA A 26 -7.52 -15.18 11.64
N LEU A 27 -7.24 -13.88 11.54
CA LEU A 27 -6.33 -13.39 10.51
C LEU A 27 -5.08 -14.21 10.70
N ALA A 28 -4.59 -14.78 9.59
CA ALA A 28 -3.56 -15.80 9.66
C ALA A 28 -2.43 -15.24 10.52
N GLN A 29 -2.15 -15.94 11.63
CA GLN A 29 -1.12 -15.54 12.58
C GLN A 29 0.22 -15.47 11.86
N PRO A 30 1.16 -14.63 12.33
CA PRO A 30 2.48 -14.53 11.74
C PRO A 30 3.13 -15.91 11.69
N VAL A 31 3.49 -16.35 10.50
CA VAL A 31 4.20 -17.62 10.28
C VAL A 31 5.67 -17.33 10.16
N ASP A 32 6.49 -17.92 11.04
CA ASP A 32 7.95 -17.85 10.98
C ASP A 32 8.43 -18.38 9.61
N MET A 33 9.23 -17.57 8.92
CA MET A 33 9.75 -17.91 7.59
C MET A 33 11.04 -18.74 7.63
N GLY A 34 11.60 -18.97 8.82
CA GLY A 34 12.87 -19.66 9.04
C GLY A 34 14.09 -18.74 8.96
N THR A 35 15.26 -19.28 9.31
CA THR A 35 16.54 -18.55 9.31
C THR A 35 17.63 -19.30 8.52
N LEU A 36 18.75 -18.63 8.26
CA LEU A 36 19.97 -19.24 7.70
C LEU A 36 20.86 -19.88 8.79
N GLY A 37 20.30 -20.23 9.94
CA GLY A 37 21.03 -20.79 11.08
C GLY A 37 21.56 -19.76 12.09
N GLY A 38 21.53 -18.47 11.76
CA GLY A 38 21.76 -17.38 12.72
C GLY A 38 20.50 -16.97 13.51
N ASN A 39 20.67 -15.94 14.35
CA ASN A 39 19.66 -15.46 15.30
C ASN A 39 18.87 -14.21 14.83
N VAL A 40 19.14 -13.73 13.63
CA VAL A 40 18.43 -12.59 13.05
C VAL A 40 18.14 -12.82 11.57
N CYS A 41 16.90 -12.58 11.18
CA CYS A 41 16.47 -12.41 9.80
C CYS A 41 15.49 -11.25 9.73
N LEU A 42 15.76 -10.31 8.84
CA LEU A 42 14.96 -9.13 8.58
C LEU A 42 14.41 -9.21 7.16
N THR A 43 13.14 -8.92 6.99
CA THR A 43 12.47 -8.82 5.69
C THR A 43 12.64 -7.42 5.09
N GLY A 44 12.53 -7.30 3.77
CA GLY A 44 12.62 -6.04 3.02
C GLY A 44 11.43 -5.81 2.09
N SER A 45 11.28 -6.66 1.06
CA SER A 45 10.20 -6.56 0.06
C SER A 45 9.63 -7.95 -0.27
N THR A 46 8.38 -8.00 -0.74
CA THR A 46 7.63 -9.21 -1.07
C THR A 46 6.84 -9.03 -2.35
N ASN A 47 6.51 -10.13 -3.01
CA ASN A 47 5.62 -10.13 -4.17
C ASN A 47 4.33 -10.95 -3.92
N ASP A 48 3.38 -10.88 -4.85
CA ASP A 48 2.05 -11.54 -4.74
C ASP A 48 2.17 -13.07 -4.69
N ALA A 49 3.24 -13.63 -5.27
CA ALA A 49 3.51 -15.05 -5.23
C ALA A 49 3.99 -15.52 -3.83
N GLY A 50 4.27 -14.60 -2.91
CA GLY A 50 4.80 -14.89 -1.58
C GLY A 50 6.31 -15.18 -1.58
N ALA A 51 7.02 -14.74 -2.62
CA ALA A 51 8.47 -14.64 -2.56
C ALA A 51 8.84 -13.36 -1.80
N ALA A 52 9.88 -13.43 -0.97
CA ALA A 52 10.35 -12.28 -0.21
C ALA A 52 11.87 -12.21 -0.22
N ILE A 53 12.39 -11.00 -0.03
CA ILE A 53 13.80 -10.72 0.14
C ILE A 53 14.07 -10.05 1.48
N GLY A 54 15.33 -10.03 1.88
CA GLY A 54 15.77 -9.37 3.09
C GLY A 54 17.20 -9.75 3.45
N THR A 55 17.53 -9.69 4.73
CA THR A 55 18.89 -9.97 5.24
C THR A 55 18.82 -10.96 6.38
N CYS A 56 19.67 -11.97 6.37
CA CYS A 56 19.78 -12.96 7.43
C CYS A 56 21.20 -13.09 7.94
N ARG A 57 21.35 -13.38 9.23
CA ARG A 57 22.63 -13.81 9.78
C ARG A 57 22.87 -15.29 9.47
N ASN A 58 24.01 -15.61 8.87
CA ASN A 58 24.46 -16.97 8.63
C ASN A 58 25.08 -17.59 9.92
N PRO A 59 25.49 -18.88 9.93
CA PRO A 59 26.12 -19.51 11.09
C PRO A 59 27.50 -18.94 11.44
N ASP A 60 28.18 -18.32 10.47
CA ASP A 60 29.50 -17.70 10.64
C ASP A 60 29.42 -16.31 11.31
N GLY A 61 28.21 -15.73 11.35
CA GLY A 61 27.92 -14.44 12.00
C GLY A 61 27.67 -13.29 11.04
N ASP A 62 27.86 -13.49 9.74
CA ASP A 62 27.73 -12.46 8.71
C ASP A 62 26.26 -12.22 8.35
N LEU A 63 25.92 -10.97 8.07
CA LEU A 63 24.66 -10.59 7.48
C LEU A 63 24.76 -10.73 5.96
N VAL A 64 23.87 -11.54 5.37
CA VAL A 64 23.84 -11.81 3.94
C VAL A 64 22.45 -11.57 3.38
N ALA A 65 22.36 -11.07 2.14
CA ALA A 65 21.10 -11.00 1.43
C ALA A 65 20.46 -12.38 1.32
N ALA A 66 19.18 -12.46 1.69
CA ALA A 66 18.40 -13.67 1.77
C ALA A 66 17.19 -13.58 0.86
N TYR A 67 16.84 -14.73 0.28
CA TYR A 67 15.62 -14.92 -0.50
C TYR A 67 14.80 -16.05 0.10
N TRP A 68 13.54 -15.75 0.39
CA TRP A 68 12.54 -16.75 0.74
C TRP A 68 11.72 -17.04 -0.51
N ALA A 69 11.94 -18.19 -1.13
CA ALA A 69 11.05 -18.64 -2.19
C ALA A 69 9.66 -18.93 -1.61
N PRO A 70 8.57 -18.87 -2.42
CA PRO A 70 7.19 -19.01 -1.95
C PRO A 70 6.92 -20.20 -1.04
N THR A 71 7.59 -21.34 -1.23
CA THR A 71 7.32 -22.58 -0.49
C THR A 71 8.49 -23.10 0.33
N THR A 72 9.65 -22.43 0.32
CA THR A 72 10.86 -22.90 1.00
C THR A 72 11.36 -21.90 2.04
N GLY A 73 12.17 -22.37 3.00
CA GLY A 73 12.90 -21.50 3.91
C GLY A 73 13.89 -20.58 3.19
N PRO A 74 14.54 -19.67 3.93
CA PRO A 74 15.49 -18.73 3.34
C PRO A 74 16.66 -19.47 2.71
N ALA A 75 17.20 -18.87 1.66
CA ALA A 75 18.48 -19.22 1.09
C ALA A 75 19.27 -17.92 0.81
N PRO A 76 20.61 -17.94 0.95
CA PRO A 76 21.42 -16.78 0.62
C PRO A 76 21.36 -16.50 -0.89
N LEU A 77 21.26 -15.23 -1.26
CA LEU A 77 21.44 -14.80 -2.64
C LEU A 77 22.93 -14.91 -3.02
N THR A 78 23.19 -15.24 -4.28
CA THR A 78 24.55 -15.27 -4.82
C THR A 78 25.10 -13.86 -5.03
N VAL A 79 26.43 -13.74 -4.93
CA VAL A 79 27.19 -12.49 -5.00
C VAL A 79 27.92 -12.33 -6.33
N LEU A 80 28.40 -11.12 -6.66
CA LEU A 80 29.19 -10.86 -7.86
C LEU A 80 30.60 -11.46 -7.80
N ALA A 81 31.24 -11.39 -6.63
CA ALA A 81 32.58 -11.88 -6.37
C ALA A 81 32.63 -12.50 -4.97
N VAL A 82 33.53 -13.46 -4.78
CA VAL A 82 33.74 -14.11 -3.47
C VAL A 82 34.18 -13.06 -2.46
N ASP A 83 33.63 -13.13 -1.25
CA ASP A 83 33.85 -12.22 -0.11
C ASP A 83 33.30 -10.78 -0.27
N ASP A 84 32.68 -10.45 -1.40
CA ASP A 84 32.04 -9.16 -1.62
C ASP A 84 30.51 -9.26 -1.35
N PRO A 85 29.99 -8.70 -0.25
CA PRO A 85 28.59 -8.86 0.13
C PRO A 85 27.64 -8.13 -0.82
N CYS A 86 26.39 -8.57 -0.83
CA CYS A 86 25.30 -7.90 -1.52
C CYS A 86 24.12 -7.70 -0.60
N ASP A 87 23.34 -6.66 -0.89
CA ASP A 87 22.04 -6.37 -0.33
C ASP A 87 20.98 -6.42 -1.44
N ALA A 88 19.81 -6.96 -1.12
CA ALA A 88 18.63 -6.92 -1.98
C ALA A 88 17.69 -5.83 -1.48
N THR A 89 17.26 -4.93 -2.38
CA THR A 89 16.45 -3.77 -2.01
C THR A 89 14.99 -3.96 -2.37
N ASP A 90 14.67 -4.58 -3.50
CA ASP A 90 13.30 -4.73 -3.96
C ASP A 90 13.08 -5.94 -4.88
N ILE A 91 11.82 -6.42 -5.00
CA ILE A 91 11.42 -7.58 -5.80
C ILE A 91 10.05 -7.35 -6.45
N ASN A 92 9.92 -7.66 -7.74
CA ASN A 92 8.63 -7.60 -8.44
C ASN A 92 7.92 -8.97 -8.57
N ASN A 93 6.73 -8.99 -9.16
CA ASN A 93 5.92 -10.20 -9.36
C ASN A 93 6.50 -11.21 -10.37
N ALA A 94 7.46 -10.79 -11.20
CA ALA A 94 8.24 -11.71 -12.02
C ALA A 94 9.40 -12.37 -11.25
N SER A 95 9.50 -12.10 -9.94
CA SER A 95 10.61 -12.46 -9.06
C SER A 95 11.96 -11.94 -9.58
N VAL A 96 11.95 -10.77 -10.23
CA VAL A 96 13.17 -10.04 -10.52
C VAL A 96 13.53 -9.23 -9.28
N ILE A 97 14.72 -9.47 -8.74
CA ILE A 97 15.24 -8.80 -7.56
C ILE A 97 16.25 -7.76 -8.00
N VAL A 98 16.19 -6.57 -7.43
CA VAL A 98 17.21 -5.54 -7.58
C VAL A 98 17.92 -5.31 -6.24
N GLY A 99 19.17 -4.88 -6.31
CA GLY A 99 19.94 -4.55 -5.13
C GLY A 99 21.31 -4.02 -5.48
N ASN A 100 22.24 -4.11 -4.53
CA ASN A 100 23.58 -3.58 -4.67
C ASN A 100 24.60 -4.56 -4.12
N CYS A 101 25.73 -4.73 -4.79
CA CYS A 101 26.83 -5.58 -4.34
C CYS A 101 28.09 -4.73 -4.17
N GLU A 102 28.84 -5.00 -3.12
CA GLU A 102 30.22 -4.56 -3.01
C GLU A 102 31.04 -5.17 -4.15
N LEU A 103 32.05 -4.46 -4.63
CA LEU A 103 33.01 -4.96 -5.60
C LEU A 103 34.38 -4.32 -5.39
N GLY A 104 35.37 -5.17 -5.13
CA GLY A 104 36.77 -4.78 -5.10
C GLY A 104 37.24 -4.13 -3.79
N ALA A 105 38.56 -3.96 -3.66
CA ALA A 105 39.23 -3.66 -2.38
C ALA A 105 38.88 -2.30 -1.73
N ALA A 106 38.21 -1.40 -2.45
CA ALA A 106 37.75 -0.11 -1.94
C ALA A 106 36.32 -0.16 -1.35
N GLY A 107 35.65 -1.32 -1.44
CA GLY A 107 34.29 -1.53 -0.97
C GLY A 107 33.24 -0.70 -1.70
N GLU A 108 33.40 -0.56 -3.01
CA GLU A 108 32.46 0.20 -3.84
C GLU A 108 31.20 -0.63 -4.12
N TRP A 109 30.03 -0.01 -3.97
CA TRP A 109 28.75 -0.67 -4.20
C TRP A 109 28.25 -0.40 -5.61
N PHE A 110 27.85 -1.47 -6.30
CA PHE A 110 27.35 -1.43 -7.67
C PHE A 110 25.94 -2.03 -7.75
N PRO A 111 25.07 -1.45 -8.60
CA PRO A 111 23.70 -1.93 -8.72
C PRO A 111 23.68 -3.26 -9.48
N VAL A 112 22.83 -4.17 -9.03
CA VAL A 112 22.70 -5.52 -9.58
C VAL A 112 21.25 -5.94 -9.74
N VAL A 113 21.03 -6.92 -10.62
CA VAL A 113 19.73 -7.56 -10.81
C VAL A 113 19.88 -9.09 -10.81
N TRP A 114 19.00 -9.78 -10.09
CA TRP A 114 18.83 -11.24 -10.15
C TRP A 114 17.54 -11.54 -10.90
N THR A 115 17.63 -12.28 -12.01
CA THR A 115 16.49 -12.55 -12.91
C THR A 115 16.21 -14.03 -13.17
N ALA A 116 17.18 -14.92 -12.94
CA ALA A 116 17.07 -16.33 -13.28
C ALA A 116 17.79 -17.22 -12.27
N SER A 117 17.30 -18.46 -12.11
CA SER A 117 17.90 -19.48 -11.23
C SER A 117 18.06 -19.03 -9.77
N ILE A 118 17.20 -18.13 -9.29
CA ILE A 118 17.23 -17.64 -7.92
C ILE A 118 16.98 -18.81 -6.94
N PRO A 119 17.79 -18.95 -5.88
CA PRO A 119 18.83 -18.01 -5.42
C PRO A 119 20.24 -18.23 -6.02
N GLY A 120 20.46 -19.33 -6.76
CA GLY A 120 21.80 -19.81 -7.16
C GLY A 120 22.43 -19.19 -8.41
N GLY A 121 21.71 -18.38 -9.19
CA GLY A 121 22.25 -17.68 -10.36
C GLY A 121 22.90 -16.35 -9.99
N ALA A 122 24.17 -16.15 -10.39
CA ALA A 122 24.92 -14.93 -10.09
C ALA A 122 24.20 -13.66 -10.62
N PRO A 123 24.22 -12.56 -9.86
CA PRO A 123 23.59 -11.31 -10.27
C PRO A 123 24.26 -10.72 -11.53
N THR A 124 23.49 -9.93 -12.26
CA THR A 124 24.00 -9.11 -13.36
C THR A 124 24.21 -7.68 -12.90
N GLN A 125 25.43 -7.16 -13.03
CA GLN A 125 25.76 -5.76 -12.71
C GLN A 125 25.16 -4.78 -13.73
N LEU A 126 24.48 -3.75 -13.23
CA LEU A 126 24.00 -2.58 -13.97
C LEU A 126 25.10 -1.51 -14.02
N LYS A 127 25.08 -0.66 -15.05
CA LYS A 127 26.10 0.38 -15.26
C LYS A 127 25.69 1.70 -14.62
N ALA A 128 26.69 2.51 -14.27
CA ALA A 128 26.53 3.93 -14.01
C ALA A 128 26.40 4.74 -15.32
N LEU A 129 26.08 6.03 -15.21
CA LEU A 129 26.18 6.97 -16.33
C LEU A 129 27.63 7.07 -16.84
N PRO A 130 27.85 7.45 -18.10
CA PRO A 130 29.19 7.70 -18.60
C PRO A 130 29.95 8.71 -17.72
N ASN A 131 31.20 8.38 -17.37
CA ASN A 131 32.08 9.16 -16.49
C ASN A 131 31.66 9.25 -15.01
N HIS A 132 30.60 8.55 -14.59
CA HIS A 132 30.27 8.40 -13.18
C HIS A 132 31.07 7.23 -12.56
N ALA A 133 31.41 7.35 -11.28
CA ALA A 133 32.20 6.36 -10.58
C ALA A 133 31.38 5.11 -10.25
N LYS A 134 30.14 5.31 -9.79
CA LYS A 134 29.24 4.22 -9.37
C LYS A 134 27.77 4.56 -9.59
N ALA A 135 26.90 3.62 -9.23
CA ALA A 135 25.47 3.79 -9.21
C ALA A 135 24.86 2.93 -8.09
N ILE A 136 23.63 3.24 -7.71
CA ILE A 136 22.87 2.54 -6.68
C ILE A 136 21.47 2.33 -7.21
N ALA A 137 20.93 1.13 -7.05
CA ALA A 137 19.54 0.82 -7.37
C ALA A 137 18.72 0.74 -6.07
N TRP A 138 17.49 1.26 -6.11
CA TRP A 138 16.63 1.39 -4.94
C TRP A 138 15.37 0.53 -5.07
N GLN A 139 14.69 0.60 -6.22
CA GLN A 139 13.38 -0.03 -6.43
C GLN A 139 13.22 -0.58 -7.85
N ILE A 140 12.29 -1.51 -8.03
CA ILE A 140 11.90 -2.09 -9.31
C ILE A 140 10.38 -2.14 -9.44
N ASN A 141 9.84 -1.70 -10.57
CA ASN A 141 8.39 -1.75 -10.79
C ASN A 141 7.95 -3.09 -11.41
N GLN A 142 6.64 -3.28 -11.56
CA GLN A 142 6.10 -4.51 -12.13
C GLN A 142 6.47 -4.73 -13.61
N ALA A 143 6.80 -3.68 -14.36
CA ALA A 143 7.31 -3.79 -15.73
C ALA A 143 8.81 -4.16 -15.81
N GLY A 144 9.52 -4.17 -14.68
CA GLY A 144 10.95 -4.46 -14.59
C GLY A 144 11.85 -3.25 -14.88
N VAL A 145 11.30 -2.04 -14.86
CA VAL A 145 12.08 -0.80 -14.84
C VAL A 145 12.64 -0.63 -13.43
N ILE A 146 13.91 -0.22 -13.34
CA ILE A 146 14.62 -0.03 -12.07
C ILE A 146 14.90 1.46 -11.89
N ALA A 147 14.65 2.00 -10.70
CA ALA A 147 15.01 3.37 -10.35
C ALA A 147 16.18 3.40 -9.36
N GLY A 148 17.00 4.44 -9.49
CA GLY A 148 18.20 4.59 -8.67
C GLY A 148 18.91 5.93 -8.85
N SER A 149 20.17 5.95 -8.44
CA SER A 149 21.07 7.08 -8.64
C SER A 149 22.38 6.66 -9.28
N SER A 150 23.02 7.59 -9.99
CA SER A 150 24.39 7.44 -10.47
C SER A 150 25.25 8.55 -9.88
N VAL A 151 26.42 8.18 -9.35
CA VAL A 151 27.26 9.05 -8.52
C VAL A 151 28.58 9.33 -9.23
N ALA A 152 28.88 10.61 -9.44
CA ALA A 152 30.13 11.05 -10.04
C ALA A 152 31.30 10.96 -9.05
N ALA A 153 32.53 11.17 -9.54
CA ALA A 153 33.74 11.07 -8.72
C ALA A 153 33.83 12.14 -7.60
N ASP A 154 33.12 13.26 -7.75
CA ASP A 154 33.03 14.33 -6.75
C ASP A 154 31.93 14.08 -5.69
N GLY A 155 31.21 12.95 -5.81
CA GLY A 155 30.12 12.57 -4.91
C GLY A 155 28.74 13.07 -5.34
N SER A 156 28.64 13.89 -6.40
CA SER A 156 27.34 14.38 -6.89
C SER A 156 26.47 13.23 -7.40
N SER A 157 25.19 13.26 -7.02
CA SER A 157 24.21 12.21 -7.35
C SER A 157 23.23 12.66 -8.43
N THR A 158 22.99 11.79 -9.42
CA THR A 158 22.01 12.01 -10.50
C THR A 158 20.95 10.91 -10.49
N ALA A 159 19.68 11.28 -10.48
CA ALA A 159 18.56 10.34 -10.59
C ALA A 159 18.58 9.64 -11.97
N VAL A 160 18.42 8.32 -11.97
CA VAL A 160 18.45 7.48 -13.18
C VAL A 160 17.41 6.37 -13.11
N ILE A 161 17.03 5.88 -14.29
CA ILE A 161 16.27 4.64 -14.44
C ILE A 161 17.00 3.68 -15.39
N TRP A 162 16.89 2.38 -15.15
CA TRP A 162 17.26 1.34 -16.12
C TRP A 162 15.98 0.72 -16.65
N MET A 163 15.73 0.89 -17.95
CA MET A 163 14.61 0.25 -18.62
C MET A 163 14.73 -1.28 -18.53
N ALA A 164 13.61 -1.99 -18.54
CA ALA A 164 13.57 -3.44 -18.42
C ALA A 164 14.55 -4.13 -19.40
N GLY A 165 15.45 -4.96 -18.86
CA GLY A 165 16.48 -5.67 -19.62
C GLY A 165 17.67 -4.82 -20.08
N SER A 166 17.67 -3.51 -19.88
CA SER A 166 18.81 -2.64 -20.16
C SER A 166 19.76 -2.59 -18.96
N ARG A 167 21.06 -2.69 -19.24
CA ARG A 167 22.13 -2.44 -18.25
C ARG A 167 22.60 -1.00 -18.23
N THR A 168 22.15 -0.17 -19.17
CA THR A 168 22.59 1.22 -19.31
C THR A 168 21.50 2.14 -18.76
N PRO A 169 21.83 3.06 -17.83
CA PRO A 169 20.84 3.95 -17.26
C PRO A 169 20.47 5.08 -18.22
N THR A 170 19.22 5.50 -18.13
CA THR A 170 18.71 6.76 -18.66
C THR A 170 18.73 7.80 -17.55
N ARG A 171 19.33 8.96 -17.82
CA ARG A 171 19.32 10.11 -16.90
C ARG A 171 17.92 10.72 -16.83
N LEU A 172 17.40 10.91 -15.62
CA LEU A 172 16.25 11.80 -15.40
C LEU A 172 16.75 13.25 -15.35
N PRO A 173 16.21 14.17 -16.16
CA PRO A 173 16.68 15.54 -16.17
C PRO A 173 16.34 16.25 -14.86
N GLU A 174 17.18 17.19 -14.45
CA GLU A 174 16.81 18.12 -13.38
C GLU A 174 15.79 19.15 -13.90
N LEU A 175 15.14 19.85 -12.97
CA LEU A 175 14.25 20.95 -13.33
C LEU A 175 15.03 22.02 -14.11
N GLY A 176 14.53 22.35 -15.30
CA GLY A 176 15.16 23.34 -16.18
C GLY A 176 14.97 24.78 -15.70
N LEU A 177 15.87 25.67 -16.13
CA LEU A 177 15.88 27.13 -15.89
C LEU A 177 14.69 27.89 -16.53
N LEU A 178 13.61 27.22 -16.92
CA LEU A 178 12.46 27.88 -17.54
C LEU A 178 11.72 28.74 -16.50
N PRO A 179 11.29 29.97 -16.85
CA PRO A 179 10.64 30.87 -15.91
C PRO A 179 9.39 30.26 -15.26
N PRO A 180 9.14 30.51 -13.95
CA PRO A 180 9.94 31.34 -13.07
C PRO A 180 11.27 30.66 -12.72
N LEU A 181 12.35 31.45 -12.66
CA LEU A 181 13.71 31.00 -12.34
C LEU A 181 13.71 30.28 -10.99
N ILE A 182 13.53 28.97 -10.99
CA ILE A 182 13.75 28.14 -9.82
C ILE A 182 15.26 28.20 -9.55
N PRO A 183 15.73 28.47 -8.32
CA PRO A 183 17.14 28.35 -8.01
C PRO A 183 17.57 26.93 -8.40
N SER A 184 18.56 26.83 -9.29
CA SER A 184 19.02 25.57 -9.86
C SER A 184 19.07 24.50 -8.78
N THR A 185 18.33 23.41 -8.95
CA THR A 185 18.29 22.29 -8.01
C THR A 185 19.70 21.74 -7.79
N THR A 186 19.97 21.17 -6.62
CA THR A 186 21.25 20.51 -6.36
C THR A 186 21.20 19.04 -6.72
N GLU A 187 20.36 18.29 -6.01
CA GLU A 187 20.28 16.84 -6.08
C GLU A 187 18.82 16.39 -5.99
N CYS A 188 18.45 15.43 -6.84
CA CYS A 188 17.13 14.84 -6.87
C CYS A 188 17.21 13.37 -6.44
N VAL A 189 16.30 12.96 -5.56
CA VAL A 189 16.14 11.60 -5.08
C VAL A 189 14.79 11.08 -5.57
N ILE A 190 14.78 9.89 -6.15
CA ILE A 190 13.54 9.20 -6.56
C ILE A 190 12.88 8.65 -5.30
N SER A 191 11.58 8.91 -5.15
CA SER A 191 10.78 8.35 -4.06
C SER A 191 9.97 7.15 -4.54
N ASP A 192 9.40 7.23 -5.75
CA ASP A 192 8.59 6.16 -6.31
C ASP A 192 8.42 6.26 -7.84
N MET A 193 7.92 5.20 -8.48
CA MET A 193 7.54 5.16 -9.88
C MET A 193 6.38 4.21 -10.13
N ASP A 194 5.53 4.54 -11.11
CA ASP A 194 4.38 3.70 -11.42
C ASP A 194 4.77 2.34 -12.06
N ASN A 195 3.79 1.45 -12.21
CA ASN A 195 3.99 0.09 -12.67
C ASN A 195 4.05 -0.11 -14.20
N THR A 196 4.16 0.96 -14.98
CA THR A 196 4.20 0.89 -16.45
C THR A 196 5.62 0.68 -17.00
N ASP A 197 5.73 0.33 -18.29
CA ASP A 197 7.01 0.10 -18.97
C ASP A 197 7.75 1.40 -19.35
N GLN A 198 7.06 2.53 -19.33
CA GLN A 198 7.61 3.88 -19.39
C GLN A 198 7.03 4.71 -18.24
N PRO A 199 7.53 4.50 -17.02
CA PRO A 199 6.85 4.98 -15.83
C PRO A 199 6.92 6.49 -15.69
N VAL A 200 5.87 7.06 -15.12
CA VAL A 200 5.98 8.33 -14.39
C VAL A 200 6.79 8.05 -13.14
N VAL A 201 7.86 8.82 -12.95
CA VAL A 201 8.71 8.75 -11.77
C VAL A 201 8.45 9.99 -10.93
N VAL A 202 8.38 9.85 -9.62
CA VAL A 202 8.23 10.97 -8.70
C VAL A 202 9.39 11.00 -7.71
N GLY A 203 9.77 12.19 -7.29
CA GLY A 203 10.83 12.36 -6.32
C GLY A 203 10.92 13.75 -5.76
N ILE A 204 12.01 13.99 -5.05
CA ILE A 204 12.25 15.21 -4.30
C ILE A 204 13.57 15.80 -4.78
N CYS A 205 13.59 17.08 -5.10
CA CYS A 205 14.82 17.80 -5.41
C CYS A 205 15.11 18.87 -4.36
N GLY A 206 16.38 18.94 -3.94
CA GLY A 206 16.87 20.02 -3.09
C GLY A 206 17.01 21.33 -3.86
N LEU A 207 16.62 22.43 -3.22
CA LEU A 207 16.82 23.79 -3.74
C LEU A 207 18.14 24.36 -3.20
N ARG A 208 18.89 25.11 -4.03
CA ARG A 208 20.15 25.76 -3.63
C ARG A 208 19.98 26.77 -2.48
N ASP A 209 18.84 27.43 -2.42
CA ASP A 209 18.54 28.43 -1.39
C ASP A 209 17.95 27.80 -0.12
N GLY A 210 17.91 26.46 -0.05
CA GLY A 210 17.29 25.69 1.03
C GLY A 210 15.86 25.25 0.73
N GLY A 211 15.44 24.13 1.33
CA GLY A 211 14.13 23.53 1.13
C GLY A 211 14.09 22.50 -0.01
N THR A 212 12.90 21.93 -0.22
CA THR A 212 12.67 20.88 -1.21
C THR A 212 11.49 21.18 -2.14
N VAL A 213 11.53 20.57 -3.32
CA VAL A 213 10.39 20.54 -4.26
C VAL A 213 10.05 19.11 -4.64
N ALA A 214 8.75 18.86 -4.75
CA ALA A 214 8.20 17.65 -5.31
C ALA A 214 8.32 17.72 -6.85
N VAL A 215 8.89 16.68 -7.45
CA VAL A 215 9.16 16.61 -8.89
C VAL A 215 8.54 15.37 -9.48
N ARG A 216 8.03 15.53 -10.70
CA ARG A 216 7.48 14.48 -11.53
C ARG A 216 8.27 14.41 -12.83
N TRP A 217 8.77 13.22 -13.18
CA TRP A 217 9.40 12.94 -14.46
C TRP A 217 8.45 12.12 -15.32
N GLU A 218 8.11 12.63 -16.50
CA GLU A 218 7.25 11.94 -17.46
C GLU A 218 7.99 11.63 -18.76
N PRO A 219 7.69 10.50 -19.43
CA PRO A 219 8.19 10.23 -20.77
C PRO A 219 7.73 11.30 -21.77
N GLY A 220 8.67 11.89 -22.50
CA GLY A 220 8.43 12.84 -23.57
C GLY A 220 9.04 12.39 -24.90
N LEU A 221 8.77 13.15 -25.97
CA LEU A 221 9.22 12.83 -27.33
C LEU A 221 10.75 12.67 -27.47
N PHE A 222 11.52 13.38 -26.64
CA PHE A 222 12.99 13.39 -26.67
C PHE A 222 13.63 12.83 -25.39
N GLY A 223 12.88 12.01 -24.65
CA GLY A 223 13.26 11.52 -23.33
C GLY A 223 12.40 12.12 -22.23
N TYR A 224 12.77 11.84 -20.99
CA TYR A 224 12.02 12.30 -19.82
C TYR A 224 12.01 13.83 -19.70
N VAL A 225 10.93 14.36 -19.12
CA VAL A 225 10.75 15.79 -18.80
C VAL A 225 10.44 15.91 -17.33
N ALA A 226 11.15 16.79 -16.62
CA ALA A 226 10.92 17.09 -15.21
C ALA A 226 9.95 18.27 -15.07
N THR A 227 8.95 18.12 -14.22
CA THR A 227 7.97 19.15 -13.87
C THR A 227 7.88 19.26 -12.35
N GLU A 228 7.91 20.49 -11.83
CA GLU A 228 7.61 20.73 -10.41
C GLU A 228 6.12 20.49 -10.16
N LEU A 229 5.81 19.68 -9.16
CA LEU A 229 4.44 19.49 -8.71
C LEU A 229 3.97 20.74 -7.95
N PRO A 230 2.71 21.21 -8.16
CA PRO A 230 2.18 22.39 -7.52
C PRO A 230 2.35 22.37 -6.01
N ARG A 231 2.66 23.52 -5.42
CA ARG A 231 2.70 23.69 -3.96
C ARG A 231 1.33 24.07 -3.43
N VAL A 232 1.12 23.84 -2.14
CA VAL A 232 -0.02 24.42 -1.41
C VAL A 232 0.11 25.96 -1.37
N PRO A 233 -0.97 26.74 -1.60
CA PRO A 233 -0.97 28.20 -1.46
C PRO A 233 -0.25 28.71 -0.22
N GLY A 234 0.80 29.53 -0.42
CA GLY A 234 1.60 30.11 0.64
C GLY A 234 2.59 29.15 1.32
N GLY A 235 2.59 27.87 0.96
CA GLY A 235 3.44 26.85 1.58
C GLY A 235 4.70 26.48 0.78
N SER A 236 5.44 25.53 1.33
CA SER A 236 6.75 25.12 0.84
C SER A 236 7.05 23.64 1.15
N ASN A 237 8.29 23.21 0.90
CA ASN A 237 8.81 21.91 1.34
C ASN A 237 7.90 20.71 1.03
N CYS A 238 7.38 20.68 -0.21
CA CYS A 238 6.59 19.54 -0.66
C CYS A 238 7.51 18.33 -0.93
N MET A 239 7.04 17.16 -0.52
CA MET A 239 7.67 15.86 -0.65
C MET A 239 6.66 14.88 -1.22
N VAL A 240 7.10 13.98 -2.09
CA VAL A 240 6.27 12.89 -2.61
C VAL A 240 6.54 11.61 -1.82
N ALA A 241 5.49 10.81 -1.66
CA ALA A 241 5.54 9.53 -1.00
C ALA A 241 5.44 8.39 -2.02
N ALA A 242 4.39 8.40 -2.85
CA ALA A 242 4.11 7.33 -3.80
C ALA A 242 3.31 7.82 -5.02
N VAL A 243 3.34 7.06 -6.10
CA VAL A 243 2.58 7.30 -7.34
C VAL A 243 1.92 6.01 -7.84
N ASN A 244 0.65 6.08 -8.20
CA ASN A 244 -0.04 4.93 -8.78
C ASN A 244 -0.01 4.93 -10.32
N SER A 245 -0.49 3.85 -10.95
CA SER A 245 -0.52 3.69 -12.42
C SER A 245 -1.51 4.61 -13.14
N SER A 246 -2.39 5.30 -12.40
CA SER A 246 -3.18 6.42 -12.93
C SER A 246 -2.45 7.76 -12.84
N HIS A 247 -1.19 7.76 -12.41
CA HIS A 247 -0.31 8.90 -12.16
C HIS A 247 -0.78 9.85 -11.05
N ALA A 248 -1.71 9.42 -10.20
CA ALA A 248 -2.03 10.18 -9.00
C ALA A 248 -0.88 10.02 -8.00
N VAL A 249 -0.46 11.14 -7.40
CA VAL A 249 0.70 11.16 -6.50
C VAL A 249 0.22 11.52 -5.11
N ALA A 250 0.63 10.75 -4.10
CA ALA A 250 0.46 11.12 -2.70
C ALA A 250 1.75 11.75 -2.16
N GLY A 251 1.60 12.67 -1.22
CA GLY A 251 2.74 13.21 -0.51
C GLY A 251 2.34 14.21 0.55
N THR A 252 3.28 15.06 0.91
CA THR A 252 3.19 15.95 2.07
C THR A 252 3.72 17.32 1.69
N CYS A 253 3.12 18.39 2.20
CA CYS A 253 3.62 19.76 2.05
C CYS A 253 3.58 20.51 3.38
N GLU A 254 4.44 21.51 3.52
CA GLU A 254 4.36 22.50 4.58
C GLU A 254 3.44 23.65 4.13
N THR A 255 2.51 24.09 4.98
CA THR A 255 1.62 25.22 4.73
C THR A 255 2.32 26.55 5.04
N GLY A 256 1.67 27.67 4.70
CA GLY A 256 2.21 29.01 5.02
C GLY A 256 2.28 29.32 6.52
N ASP A 257 1.55 28.56 7.35
CA ASP A 257 1.56 28.68 8.80
C ASP A 257 2.58 27.72 9.47
N GLY A 258 3.31 26.92 8.68
CA GLY A 258 4.30 25.96 9.15
C GLY A 258 3.74 24.57 9.52
N ASP A 259 2.44 24.35 9.31
CA ASP A 259 1.82 23.04 9.50
C ASP A 259 2.22 22.08 8.37
N VAL A 260 2.27 20.79 8.67
CA VAL A 260 2.60 19.74 7.69
C VAL A 260 1.33 18.97 7.36
N VAL A 261 0.95 18.97 6.08
CA VAL A 261 -0.30 18.42 5.57
C VAL A 261 -0.06 17.34 4.52
N ALA A 262 -0.87 16.28 4.56
CA ALA A 262 -0.94 15.32 3.47
C ALA A 262 -1.68 15.93 2.27
N VAL A 263 -1.19 15.62 1.07
CA VAL A 263 -1.73 16.12 -0.19
C VAL A 263 -1.80 14.99 -1.21
N ARG A 264 -2.67 15.17 -2.19
CA ARG A 264 -2.76 14.32 -3.38
C ARG A 264 -2.71 15.18 -4.64
N TRP A 265 -1.71 14.96 -5.48
CA TRP A 265 -1.66 15.55 -6.81
C TRP A 265 -2.47 14.71 -7.80
N GLY A 266 -3.19 15.41 -8.69
CA GLY A 266 -3.95 14.77 -9.76
C GLY A 266 -3.05 14.11 -10.81
N SER A 267 -3.66 13.28 -11.65
CA SER A 267 -2.97 12.49 -12.68
C SER A 267 -2.23 13.30 -13.74
N ASP A 268 -2.59 14.57 -13.93
CA ASP A 268 -1.90 15.49 -14.84
C ASP A 268 -0.75 16.24 -14.15
N GLY A 269 -0.58 16.07 -12.85
CA GLY A 269 0.41 16.78 -12.05
C GLY A 269 0.16 18.28 -11.91
N THR A 270 -1.02 18.79 -12.29
CA THR A 270 -1.34 20.24 -12.24
C THR A 270 -2.28 20.62 -11.12
N SER A 271 -3.02 19.66 -10.57
CA SER A 271 -3.94 19.86 -9.46
C SER A 271 -3.38 19.28 -8.16
N ILE A 272 -3.71 19.93 -7.04
CA ILE A 272 -3.37 19.48 -5.68
C ILE A 272 -4.63 19.48 -4.82
N THR A 273 -4.86 18.37 -4.12
CA THR A 273 -5.95 18.17 -3.15
C THR A 273 -5.38 18.10 -1.76
N TYR A 274 -5.98 18.79 -0.80
CA TYR A 274 -5.61 18.75 0.61
C TYR A 274 -6.30 17.55 1.28
N LEU A 275 -5.53 16.75 2.01
CA LEU A 275 -6.03 15.59 2.75
C LEU A 275 -6.07 15.85 4.26
N ASP A 276 -6.45 17.06 4.68
CA ASP A 276 -6.34 17.52 6.09
C ASP A 276 -7.70 17.78 6.78
N TYR A 277 -8.82 17.32 6.21
CA TYR A 277 -10.14 17.55 6.82
C TYR A 277 -10.39 16.62 8.02
N LEU A 278 -9.71 16.89 9.14
CA LEU A 278 -9.79 16.15 10.41
C LEU A 278 -10.57 16.91 11.51
N GLU A 279 -11.29 18.00 11.19
CA GLU A 279 -12.01 18.79 12.20
C GLU A 279 -13.01 17.97 13.04
N ALA A 280 -13.54 16.87 12.48
CA ALA A 280 -14.44 15.96 13.16
C ALA A 280 -13.76 15.09 14.24
N THR A 281 -12.43 14.96 14.23
CA THR A 281 -11.68 14.10 15.17
C THR A 281 -11.10 14.88 16.35
N GLY A 282 -11.15 16.21 16.34
CA GLY A 282 -10.59 17.06 17.40
C GLY A 282 -9.05 17.04 17.46
N VAL A 283 -8.42 16.60 16.37
CA VAL A 283 -6.98 16.43 16.23
C VAL A 283 -6.32 17.71 15.69
N SER A 284 -5.16 18.06 16.20
CA SER A 284 -4.56 19.40 16.18
C SER A 284 -3.62 19.74 15.00
N ARG A 285 -3.91 19.45 13.72
CA ARG A 285 -3.11 19.83 12.50
C ARG A 285 -1.57 19.68 12.47
N GLN A 286 -0.90 19.27 13.53
CA GLN A 286 0.54 19.18 13.60
C GLN A 286 0.99 17.80 13.07
N GLN A 287 1.59 17.80 11.88
CA GLN A 287 2.37 16.67 11.34
C GLN A 287 1.56 15.52 10.73
N LEU A 288 0.73 15.84 9.72
CA LEU A 288 0.12 14.85 8.84
C LEU A 288 1.04 14.52 7.66
N VAL A 289 1.44 13.26 7.53
CA VAL A 289 2.29 12.78 6.44
C VAL A 289 1.58 11.70 5.63
N ALA A 290 1.55 11.85 4.30
CA ALA A 290 1.17 10.74 3.43
C ALA A 290 2.28 9.68 3.43
N VAL A 291 1.89 8.42 3.42
CA VAL A 291 2.79 7.27 3.43
C VAL A 291 2.79 6.59 2.08
N ASP A 292 1.61 6.33 1.52
CA ASP A 292 1.48 5.54 0.31
C ASP A 292 0.09 5.72 -0.37
N ILE A 293 -0.06 5.29 -1.62
CA ILE A 293 -1.27 5.36 -2.43
C ILE A 293 -1.49 4.09 -3.26
N ASN A 294 -2.68 3.52 -3.20
CA ASN A 294 -3.01 2.35 -4.02
C ASN A 294 -3.55 2.71 -5.42
N GLU A 295 -3.80 1.70 -6.26
CA GLU A 295 -4.30 1.90 -7.63
C GLU A 295 -5.70 2.54 -7.71
N ALA A 296 -6.50 2.46 -6.65
CA ALA A 296 -7.78 3.17 -6.56
C ALA A 296 -7.63 4.66 -6.17
N GLY A 297 -6.41 5.10 -5.90
CA GLY A 297 -6.08 6.46 -5.45
C GLY A 297 -6.37 6.69 -3.97
N VAL A 298 -6.58 5.63 -3.18
CA VAL A 298 -6.74 5.70 -1.73
C VAL A 298 -5.37 5.96 -1.11
N VAL A 299 -5.27 7.05 -0.35
CA VAL A 299 -4.03 7.43 0.32
C VAL A 299 -4.08 6.94 1.76
N VAL A 300 -2.99 6.35 2.23
CA VAL A 300 -2.76 6.10 3.66
C VAL A 300 -1.73 7.09 4.18
N GLY A 301 -1.89 7.51 5.43
CA GLY A 301 -1.02 8.49 6.05
C GLY A 301 -1.00 8.37 7.57
N ASN A 302 0.00 8.99 8.17
CA ASN A 302 0.19 9.05 9.61
C ASN A 302 0.08 10.49 10.09
N TYR A 303 -0.35 10.64 11.34
CA TYR A 303 -0.49 11.92 12.02
C TYR A 303 0.09 11.83 13.43
N ILE A 304 0.70 12.90 13.95
CA ILE A 304 1.20 12.94 15.34
C ILE A 304 0.30 13.85 16.19
N THR A 305 -0.37 13.28 17.19
CA THR A 305 -1.21 14.04 18.13
C THR A 305 -0.40 14.93 19.07
N ASP A 306 -1.05 15.92 19.71
CA ASP A 306 -0.40 16.85 20.65
C ASP A 306 0.34 16.16 21.81
N ASP A 307 -0.05 14.93 22.13
CA ASP A 307 0.61 14.05 23.11
C ASP A 307 1.83 13.30 22.54
N GLY A 308 2.21 13.57 21.29
CA GLY A 308 3.33 12.97 20.57
C GLY A 308 3.06 11.57 20.00
N LEU A 309 1.81 11.12 20.00
CA LEU A 309 1.45 9.75 19.59
C LEU A 309 1.02 9.68 18.12
N ALA A 310 1.45 8.63 17.43
CA ALA A 310 1.07 8.41 16.04
C ALA A 310 -0.36 7.85 15.92
N ARG A 311 -1.11 8.37 14.95
CA ARG A 311 -2.39 7.87 14.44
C ARG A 311 -2.29 7.66 12.95
N SER A 312 -3.19 6.86 12.37
CA SER A 312 -3.17 6.60 10.93
C SER A 312 -4.56 6.74 10.34
N PHE A 313 -4.61 7.25 9.12
CA PHE A 313 -5.83 7.57 8.42
C PHE A 313 -5.76 7.10 6.98
N VAL A 314 -6.93 6.86 6.39
CA VAL A 314 -7.10 6.62 4.96
C VAL A 314 -8.02 7.66 4.34
N TRP A 315 -7.65 8.18 3.17
CA TRP A 315 -8.46 9.11 2.39
C TRP A 315 -8.88 8.45 1.09
N VAL A 316 -10.19 8.29 0.92
CA VAL A 316 -10.77 7.73 -0.30
C VAL A 316 -11.13 8.88 -1.24
N PRO A 317 -10.69 8.85 -2.51
CA PRO A 317 -11.01 9.92 -3.44
C PRO A 317 -12.52 9.91 -3.74
N VAL A 318 -13.23 10.96 -3.33
CA VAL A 318 -14.66 11.14 -3.64
C VAL A 318 -14.87 12.06 -4.84
N GLY A 319 -13.80 12.52 -5.50
CA GLY A 319 -13.86 13.37 -6.69
C GLY A 319 -14.45 14.76 -6.43
N ILE A 320 -14.48 15.17 -5.16
CA ILE A 320 -14.75 16.53 -4.69
C ILE A 320 -13.66 16.78 -3.64
N PRO A 321 -12.52 17.39 -4.03
CA PRO A 321 -11.34 17.54 -3.18
C PRO A 321 -11.63 18.02 -1.75
N ASP A 322 -12.47 19.06 -1.61
CA ASP A 322 -12.79 19.68 -0.32
C ASP A 322 -13.73 18.84 0.58
N GLN A 323 -14.07 17.61 0.17
CA GLN A 323 -14.95 16.70 0.91
C GLN A 323 -14.30 15.35 1.21
N GLU A 324 -13.01 15.19 0.93
CA GLU A 324 -12.26 13.98 1.26
C GLU A 324 -11.94 13.96 2.76
N GLN A 325 -12.78 13.26 3.52
CA GLN A 325 -12.60 13.08 4.96
C GLN A 325 -11.69 11.89 5.24
N GLY A 326 -10.69 12.08 6.10
CA GLY A 326 -9.83 11.00 6.56
C GLY A 326 -10.60 10.06 7.48
N LEU A 327 -10.56 8.76 7.20
CA LEU A 327 -11.07 7.72 8.07
C LEU A 327 -9.96 7.24 9.00
N ASP A 328 -10.15 7.41 10.31
CA ASP A 328 -9.26 6.83 11.33
C ASP A 328 -9.30 5.30 11.25
N ILE A 329 -8.14 4.66 11.10
CA ILE A 329 -8.06 3.19 11.03
C ILE A 329 -8.27 2.53 12.40
N GLY A 330 -8.20 3.30 13.49
CA GLY A 330 -8.47 2.87 14.86
C GLY A 330 -7.20 2.59 15.68
N SER A 331 -7.33 1.75 16.70
CA SER A 331 -6.25 1.38 17.63
C SER A 331 -6.34 -0.10 17.99
N LEU A 332 -5.20 -0.72 18.32
CA LEU A 332 -5.11 -2.06 18.92
C LEU A 332 -5.42 -2.07 20.43
N GLY A 333 -5.96 -0.97 20.95
CA GLY A 333 -6.22 -0.73 22.37
C GLY A 333 -5.08 -0.04 23.11
N GLY A 334 -3.94 0.21 22.45
CA GLY A 334 -2.86 1.05 22.96
C GLY A 334 -2.87 2.48 22.40
N PRO A 335 -1.91 3.31 22.84
CA PRO A 335 -1.89 4.75 22.59
C PRO A 335 -1.51 5.16 21.16
N TRP A 336 -0.79 4.32 20.41
CA TRP A 336 -0.30 4.69 19.07
C TRP A 336 -0.45 3.58 18.03
N ILE A 337 -0.61 4.01 16.77
CA ILE A 337 -0.56 3.18 15.58
C ILE A 337 0.21 3.92 14.47
N LYS A 338 0.92 3.19 13.63
CA LYS A 338 1.64 3.73 12.47
C LYS A 338 1.49 2.79 11.28
N ALA A 339 0.76 3.23 10.27
CA ALA A 339 0.67 2.58 8.97
C ALA A 339 1.98 2.74 8.19
N VAL A 340 2.29 1.74 7.37
CA VAL A 340 3.52 1.71 6.56
C VAL A 340 3.25 1.48 5.08
N ASP A 341 2.10 0.93 4.70
CA ASP A 341 1.84 0.44 3.33
C ASP A 341 0.32 0.22 3.10
N ILE A 342 -0.15 0.36 1.86
CA ILE A 342 -1.53 0.07 1.43
C ILE A 342 -1.58 -0.72 0.10
N ALA A 343 -2.28 -1.85 0.11
CA ALA A 343 -2.50 -2.67 -1.09
C ALA A 343 -3.67 -2.18 -1.96
N ASP A 344 -3.72 -2.69 -3.19
CA ASP A 344 -4.80 -2.43 -4.17
C ASP A 344 -6.16 -2.95 -3.72
N ASN A 345 -6.17 -3.96 -2.86
CA ASN A 345 -7.40 -4.44 -2.23
C ASN A 345 -7.91 -3.52 -1.09
N GLY A 346 -7.17 -2.45 -0.78
CA GLY A 346 -7.48 -1.46 0.26
C GLY A 346 -7.07 -1.89 1.68
N SER A 347 -6.33 -3.00 1.83
CA SER A 347 -5.75 -3.39 3.11
C SER A 347 -4.58 -2.50 3.45
N VAL A 348 -4.51 -2.07 4.71
CA VAL A 348 -3.41 -1.27 5.26
C VAL A 348 -2.69 -2.10 6.30
N VAL A 349 -1.37 -2.01 6.31
CA VAL A 349 -0.54 -2.67 7.33
C VAL A 349 0.32 -1.66 8.07
N GLY A 350 0.80 -2.07 9.23
CA GLY A 350 1.70 -1.24 10.01
C GLY A 350 2.04 -1.86 11.35
N THR A 351 2.47 -1.01 12.27
CA THR A 351 2.81 -1.40 13.64
C THR A 351 2.07 -0.51 14.62
N GLY A 352 1.63 -1.08 15.74
CA GLY A 352 0.98 -0.31 16.80
C GLY A 352 1.12 -0.95 18.16
N GLN A 353 0.73 -0.23 19.20
CA GLN A 353 0.75 -0.77 20.55
C GLN A 353 -0.60 -1.41 20.89
N SER A 354 -0.58 -2.65 21.36
CA SER A 354 -1.78 -3.35 21.85
C SER A 354 -2.18 -2.89 23.27
N SER A 355 -3.37 -3.27 23.71
CA SER A 355 -3.90 -2.93 25.05
C SER A 355 -3.06 -3.44 26.23
N ILE A 356 -2.20 -4.44 25.98
CA ILE A 356 -1.26 -4.99 26.96
C ILE A 356 0.16 -4.41 26.82
N GLY A 357 0.34 -3.41 25.95
CA GLY A 357 1.60 -2.67 25.80
C GLY A 357 2.62 -3.26 24.82
N LEU A 358 2.30 -4.38 24.15
CA LEU A 358 3.19 -4.97 23.13
C LEU A 358 3.17 -4.14 21.85
N SER A 359 4.31 -4.04 21.17
CA SER A 359 4.41 -3.49 19.82
C SER A 359 4.08 -4.60 18.84
N GLU A 360 2.98 -4.51 18.11
CA GLU A 360 2.53 -5.57 17.21
C GLU A 360 2.28 -5.05 15.80
N ALA A 361 2.67 -5.87 14.83
CA ALA A 361 2.23 -5.75 13.46
C ALA A 361 0.70 -5.82 13.39
N PHE A 362 0.08 -5.01 12.54
CA PHE A 362 -1.37 -5.04 12.32
C PHE A 362 -1.72 -5.12 10.84
N VAL A 363 -2.95 -5.53 10.60
CA VAL A 363 -3.65 -5.35 9.33
C VAL A 363 -4.99 -4.67 9.59
N TRP A 364 -5.36 -3.74 8.72
CA TRP A 364 -6.64 -3.07 8.69
C TRP A 364 -7.26 -3.23 7.31
N ASN A 365 -8.57 -3.39 7.26
CA ASN A 365 -9.36 -3.20 6.05
C ASN A 365 -10.73 -2.63 6.46
N PRO A 366 -11.47 -1.99 5.55
CA PRO A 366 -12.73 -1.33 5.90
C PRO A 366 -13.84 -2.28 6.37
N VAL A 367 -13.73 -3.58 6.09
CA VAL A 367 -14.76 -4.58 6.42
C VAL A 367 -14.56 -5.14 7.83
N SER A 368 -13.32 -5.48 8.18
CA SER A 368 -12.99 -6.10 9.46
C SER A 368 -12.51 -5.09 10.49
N GLY A 369 -12.01 -3.93 10.07
CA GLY A 369 -11.31 -2.98 10.95
C GLY A 369 -9.90 -3.46 11.30
N ILE A 370 -9.29 -2.81 12.29
CA ILE A 370 -7.90 -3.06 12.70
C ILE A 370 -7.75 -4.32 13.53
N HIS A 371 -6.71 -5.10 13.24
CA HIS A 371 -6.38 -6.32 13.97
C HIS A 371 -4.89 -6.46 14.18
N GLY A 372 -4.50 -6.75 15.42
CA GLY A 372 -3.13 -7.10 15.76
C GLY A 372 -2.83 -8.53 15.32
N LEU A 373 -1.65 -8.74 14.77
CA LEU A 373 -1.18 -10.05 14.32
C LEU A 373 -0.48 -10.81 15.44
N GLY A 374 -0.14 -10.16 16.55
CA GLY A 374 0.67 -10.75 17.62
C GLY A 374 2.14 -10.90 17.22
N THR A 375 2.86 -11.76 17.93
CA THR A 375 4.30 -11.99 17.76
C THR A 375 4.60 -13.48 17.60
N LEU A 376 5.82 -13.84 17.23
CA LEU A 376 6.36 -15.21 17.25
C LEU A 376 6.73 -15.68 18.68
N GLY A 377 6.10 -15.11 19.70
CA GLY A 377 6.26 -15.45 21.12
C GLY A 377 7.14 -14.49 21.93
N GLY A 378 7.73 -13.47 21.30
CA GLY A 378 8.47 -12.39 21.95
C GLY A 378 7.61 -11.14 22.25
N PHE A 379 8.27 -10.00 22.49
CA PHE A 379 7.58 -8.76 22.91
C PHE A 379 7.24 -7.80 21.79
N SER A 380 7.75 -8.04 20.57
CA SER A 380 7.48 -7.15 19.44
C SER A 380 7.35 -7.86 18.10
N SER A 381 6.51 -7.29 17.24
CA SER A 381 6.48 -7.51 15.80
C SER A 381 6.22 -6.20 15.08
N GLN A 382 6.64 -6.12 13.81
CA GLN A 382 6.38 -4.99 12.93
C GLN A 382 6.16 -5.47 11.50
N SER A 383 5.20 -4.88 10.80
CA SER A 383 5.03 -5.05 9.35
C SER A 383 6.09 -4.25 8.62
N ILE A 384 6.61 -4.81 7.52
CA ILE A 384 7.63 -4.17 6.68
C ILE A 384 7.09 -3.87 5.29
N ALA A 385 6.44 -4.84 4.65
CA ALA A 385 5.89 -4.67 3.31
C ALA A 385 4.62 -5.53 3.12
N LEU A 386 3.79 -5.09 2.19
CA LEU A 386 2.57 -5.74 1.73
C LEU A 386 2.70 -5.96 0.22
N SER A 387 2.24 -7.11 -0.27
CA SER A 387 2.14 -7.33 -1.72
C SER A 387 1.04 -6.48 -2.32
N ASP A 388 1.18 -6.06 -3.57
CA ASP A 388 0.21 -5.20 -4.29
C ASP A 388 -1.24 -5.74 -4.18
N ASP A 389 -1.43 -7.07 -4.29
CA ASP A 389 -2.75 -7.70 -4.17
C ASP A 389 -3.29 -7.80 -2.73
N GLY A 390 -2.47 -7.41 -1.74
CA GLY A 390 -2.69 -7.44 -0.30
C GLY A 390 -2.82 -8.84 0.29
N SER A 391 -2.37 -9.88 -0.42
CA SER A 391 -2.46 -11.28 0.01
C SER A 391 -1.23 -11.76 0.79
N LYS A 392 -0.12 -11.02 0.76
CA LYS A 392 1.12 -11.34 1.48
C LYS A 392 1.57 -10.13 2.27
N LEU A 393 1.68 -10.30 3.58
CA LEU A 393 2.30 -9.33 4.47
C LEU A 393 3.56 -9.97 5.03
N ILE A 394 4.68 -9.26 4.95
CA ILE A 394 5.94 -9.66 5.57
C ILE A 394 6.33 -8.69 6.68
N GLY A 395 7.04 -9.22 7.67
CA GLY A 395 7.52 -8.40 8.76
C GLY A 395 8.59 -9.07 9.59
N ASN A 396 8.96 -8.41 10.68
CA ASN A 396 9.96 -8.87 11.62
C ASN A 396 9.30 -9.08 12.97
N SER A 397 9.57 -10.19 13.63
CA SER A 397 9.01 -10.49 14.95
C SER A 397 10.05 -11.12 15.87
N GLN A 398 10.01 -10.69 17.13
CA GLN A 398 10.74 -11.36 18.18
C GLN A 398 10.11 -12.72 18.50
N THR A 399 10.98 -13.73 18.66
CA THR A 399 10.62 -15.06 19.16
C THR A 399 10.66 -15.09 20.69
N ALA A 400 10.17 -16.18 21.29
CA ALA A 400 10.24 -16.39 22.74
C ALA A 400 11.68 -16.40 23.30
N SER A 401 12.70 -16.67 22.47
CA SER A 401 14.11 -16.62 22.87
C SER A 401 14.74 -15.23 22.67
N GLY A 402 13.97 -14.22 22.26
CA GLY A 402 14.44 -12.87 22.00
C GLY A 402 15.18 -12.68 20.67
N HIS A 403 15.20 -13.70 19.80
CA HIS A 403 15.73 -13.59 18.44
C HIS A 403 14.74 -12.87 17.53
N VAL A 404 15.22 -12.22 16.47
CA VAL A 404 14.35 -11.52 15.51
C VAL A 404 14.24 -12.36 14.25
N HIS A 405 13.05 -12.84 13.95
CA HIS A 405 12.80 -13.66 12.77
C HIS A 405 11.88 -12.93 11.79
N ALA A 406 12.09 -13.20 10.51
CA ALA A 406 11.17 -12.87 9.45
C ALA A 406 9.86 -13.66 9.64
N PHE A 407 8.72 -13.01 9.47
CA PHE A 407 7.42 -13.67 9.42
C PHE A 407 6.66 -13.28 8.16
N MET A 408 5.71 -14.14 7.77
CA MET A 408 4.74 -13.85 6.71
C MET A 408 3.33 -14.20 7.16
N VAL A 409 2.36 -13.42 6.70
CA VAL A 409 0.93 -13.70 6.75
C VAL A 409 0.43 -13.91 5.32
N GLY A 410 -0.42 -14.91 5.12
CA GLY A 410 -0.96 -15.26 3.80
C GLY A 410 -0.01 -16.08 2.90
N GLY A 411 1.16 -16.50 3.41
CA GLY A 411 2.04 -17.47 2.75
C GLY A 411 1.42 -18.87 2.65
N PRO A 412 2.01 -19.80 1.87
CA PRO A 412 1.47 -21.15 1.79
C PRO A 412 1.46 -21.80 3.18
N ASP A 413 0.48 -22.68 3.42
CA ASP A 413 0.31 -23.50 4.63
C ASP A 413 1.61 -24.29 4.95
N ARG A 414 2.61 -23.65 5.58
CA ARG A 414 3.93 -24.25 5.81
C ARG A 414 4.00 -25.14 7.04
N ASN A 415 2.96 -25.15 7.90
CA ASN A 415 3.00 -25.86 9.18
C ASN A 415 1.68 -26.49 9.68
N ILE A 416 0.63 -26.60 8.86
CA ILE A 416 -0.52 -27.40 9.29
C ILE A 416 -0.24 -28.88 9.02
N ARG A 417 0.27 -29.58 10.05
CA ARG A 417 0.17 -31.04 10.14
C ARG A 417 -1.31 -31.39 10.26
N ARG A 418 -2.02 -31.43 9.13
CA ARG A 418 -3.45 -31.77 9.08
C ARG A 418 -3.61 -33.16 9.71
N PRO A 419 -4.46 -33.34 10.73
CA PRO A 419 -4.79 -34.67 11.23
C PRO A 419 -5.25 -35.53 10.05
N LYS A 420 -4.60 -36.68 9.82
CA LYS A 420 -5.04 -37.67 8.84
C LYS A 420 -6.48 -38.06 9.17
N GLY A 421 -7.44 -37.58 8.36
CA GLY A 421 -8.85 -37.81 8.58
C GLY A 421 -9.80 -36.75 8.01
N SER A 422 -9.33 -35.61 7.51
CA SER A 422 -10.19 -34.66 6.79
C SER A 422 -10.10 -34.87 5.27
N LEU A 423 -11.24 -35.22 4.69
CA LEU A 423 -11.45 -35.34 3.25
C LEU A 423 -11.03 -34.06 2.52
N ALA A 424 -10.40 -34.27 1.37
CA ALA A 424 -9.98 -33.22 0.44
C ALA A 424 -11.17 -32.32 0.04
N LEU A 425 -10.98 -31.01 0.16
CA LEU A 425 -11.68 -30.03 -0.66
C LEU A 425 -10.66 -28.96 -1.08
N ALA A 426 -10.09 -29.18 -2.26
CA ALA A 426 -9.52 -28.12 -3.08
C ALA A 426 -10.42 -27.97 -4.31
N ALA A 427 -11.35 -27.02 -4.21
CA ALA A 427 -12.02 -26.28 -5.28
C ALA A 427 -12.93 -25.26 -4.57
N SER A 428 -12.97 -24.02 -5.07
CA SER A 428 -13.70 -22.87 -4.51
C SER A 428 -15.02 -23.24 -3.82
N ASP A 429 -15.08 -23.11 -2.49
CA ASP A 429 -16.32 -23.30 -1.73
C ASP A 429 -17.24 -22.07 -1.84
N THR A 430 -17.62 -21.72 -3.07
CA THR A 430 -18.54 -20.63 -3.36
C THR A 430 -19.97 -20.99 -2.91
N ALA A 431 -20.31 -22.29 -2.89
CA ALA A 431 -21.63 -22.78 -2.51
C ALA A 431 -21.84 -22.82 -0.99
N GLY A 432 -20.84 -23.23 -0.21
CA GLY A 432 -20.85 -23.17 1.26
C GLY A 432 -20.90 -21.73 1.75
N LYS A 433 -20.04 -20.85 1.21
CA LYS A 433 -20.05 -19.41 1.51
C LYS A 433 -21.37 -18.73 1.15
N ALA A 434 -22.01 -19.09 0.04
CA ALA A 434 -23.32 -18.55 -0.33
C ALA A 434 -24.45 -19.03 0.60
N THR A 435 -24.37 -20.27 1.07
CA THR A 435 -25.34 -20.84 2.02
C THR A 435 -25.23 -20.20 3.40
N GLU A 436 -24.00 -19.94 3.85
CA GLU A 436 -23.71 -19.27 5.13
C GLU A 436 -24.11 -17.79 5.11
N LEU A 437 -23.78 -17.05 4.04
CA LEU A 437 -24.24 -15.69 3.80
C LEU A 437 -25.78 -15.61 3.79
N HIS A 438 -26.44 -16.55 3.11
CA HIS A 438 -27.90 -16.62 3.09
C HIS A 438 -28.46 -16.85 4.50
N GLY A 439 -27.81 -17.69 5.32
CA GLY A 439 -28.17 -17.90 6.71
C GLY A 439 -28.06 -16.64 7.58
N LEU A 440 -26.94 -15.90 7.46
CA LEU A 440 -26.70 -14.66 8.20
C LEU A 440 -27.67 -13.54 7.82
N VAL A 441 -27.86 -13.34 6.51
CA VAL A 441 -28.79 -12.33 5.99
C VAL A 441 -30.22 -12.68 6.38
N LYS A 442 -30.61 -13.95 6.27
CA LYS A 442 -31.93 -14.43 6.72
C LYS A 442 -32.14 -14.21 8.21
N GLY A 443 -31.15 -14.51 9.05
CA GLY A 443 -31.22 -14.27 10.50
C GLY A 443 -31.41 -12.80 10.84
N LYS A 444 -30.73 -11.88 10.14
CA LYS A 444 -30.92 -10.44 10.31
C LYS A 444 -32.28 -9.95 9.82
N ILE A 445 -32.79 -10.48 8.71
CA ILE A 445 -34.14 -10.17 8.19
C ILE A 445 -35.22 -10.68 9.15
N ASP A 446 -35.02 -11.85 9.76
CA ASP A 446 -35.95 -12.42 10.72
C ASP A 446 -36.01 -11.65 12.04
N ALA A 447 -34.95 -10.89 12.38
CA ALA A 447 -34.89 -10.01 13.55
C ALA A 447 -35.53 -8.62 13.34
N LEU A 448 -35.94 -8.28 12.10
CA LEU A 448 -36.60 -7.01 11.80
C LEU A 448 -38.06 -7.00 12.24
N ASN A 449 -38.58 -5.80 12.53
CA ASN A 449 -40.03 -5.61 12.65
C ASN A 449 -40.73 -5.81 11.28
N PRO A 450 -42.06 -6.03 11.25
CA PRO A 450 -42.77 -6.40 10.02
C PRO A 450 -42.59 -5.43 8.86
N GLU A 451 -42.62 -4.12 9.13
CA GLU A 451 -42.50 -3.06 8.12
C GLU A 451 -41.07 -2.99 7.54
N ALA A 452 -40.05 -3.05 8.40
CA ALA A 452 -38.65 -3.11 7.98
C ALA A 452 -38.33 -4.41 7.21
N LYS A 453 -38.93 -5.53 7.62
CA LYS A 453 -38.79 -6.83 6.97
C LYS A 453 -39.37 -6.81 5.55
N GLU A 454 -40.55 -6.22 5.37
CA GLU A 454 -41.17 -6.04 4.06
C GLU A 454 -40.31 -5.15 3.14
N PHE A 455 -39.79 -4.05 3.68
CA PHE A 455 -38.89 -3.15 2.97
C PHE A 455 -37.61 -3.86 2.48
N VAL A 456 -36.91 -4.58 3.37
CA VAL A 456 -35.66 -5.29 3.02
C VAL A 456 -35.90 -6.44 2.05
N THR A 457 -37.01 -7.17 2.21
CA THR A 457 -37.37 -8.27 1.29
C THR A 457 -37.63 -7.72 -0.12
N GLY A 458 -38.33 -6.57 -0.22
CA GLY A 458 -38.56 -5.90 -1.50
C GLY A 458 -37.28 -5.37 -2.18
N ILE A 459 -36.29 -4.94 -1.39
CA ILE A 459 -34.95 -4.58 -1.93
C ILE A 459 -34.27 -5.82 -2.50
N ILE A 460 -34.25 -6.93 -1.76
CA ILE A 460 -33.55 -8.17 -2.18
C ILE A 460 -34.12 -8.72 -3.49
N GLU A 461 -35.45 -8.73 -3.63
CA GLU A 461 -36.11 -9.17 -4.87
C GLU A 461 -35.71 -8.29 -6.06
N LYS A 462 -35.67 -6.97 -5.88
CA LYS A 462 -35.24 -6.04 -6.91
C LYS A 462 -33.77 -6.15 -7.27
N THR A 463 -32.90 -6.26 -6.27
CA THR A 463 -31.46 -6.45 -6.49
C THR A 463 -31.19 -7.75 -7.24
N ARG A 464 -31.96 -8.82 -6.96
CA ARG A 464 -31.89 -10.07 -7.74
C ARG A 464 -32.33 -9.89 -9.19
N ALA A 465 -33.37 -9.09 -9.44
CA ALA A 465 -33.85 -8.81 -10.79
C ALA A 465 -32.85 -7.97 -11.62
N LEU A 466 -32.03 -7.12 -10.97
CA LEU A 466 -31.02 -6.27 -11.59
C LEU A 466 -29.66 -6.95 -11.81
N ARG A 467 -29.51 -8.21 -11.37
CA ARG A 467 -28.26 -8.95 -11.51
C ARG A 467 -28.01 -9.27 -12.99
N PRO A 468 -26.92 -8.77 -13.61
CA PRO A 468 -26.63 -9.10 -15.00
C PRO A 468 -26.35 -10.60 -15.16
N LYS A 469 -26.74 -11.15 -16.31
CA LYS A 469 -26.38 -12.53 -16.67
C LYS A 469 -24.90 -12.59 -17.03
N GLY A 470 -24.26 -13.73 -16.78
CA GLY A 470 -22.80 -13.87 -16.80
C GLY A 470 -22.14 -13.27 -18.04
N GLY A 471 -21.23 -12.31 -17.83
CA GLY A 471 -20.47 -11.61 -18.87
C GLY A 471 -21.02 -10.24 -19.27
N GLU A 472 -22.21 -9.85 -18.83
CA GLU A 472 -22.82 -8.56 -19.16
C GLU A 472 -22.52 -7.49 -18.10
N LYS A 473 -22.31 -6.24 -18.54
CA LYS A 473 -22.19 -5.08 -17.63
C LYS A 473 -23.58 -4.72 -17.09
N PRO A 474 -23.70 -4.30 -15.81
CA PRO A 474 -24.96 -3.85 -15.26
C PRO A 474 -25.56 -2.66 -16.02
N ASN A 475 -26.89 -2.62 -16.16
CA ASN A 475 -27.60 -1.46 -16.73
C ASN A 475 -27.62 -0.31 -15.70
N LEU A 476 -26.77 0.69 -15.93
CA LEU A 476 -26.61 1.83 -15.03
C LEU A 476 -27.88 2.68 -14.88
N GLU A 477 -28.74 2.71 -15.90
CA GLU A 477 -29.98 3.51 -15.86
C GLU A 477 -31.05 2.84 -14.99
N GLU A 478 -31.18 1.51 -15.11
CA GLU A 478 -32.07 0.70 -14.26
C GLU A 478 -31.60 0.65 -12.80
N LEU A 479 -30.28 0.58 -12.57
CA LEU A 479 -29.70 0.68 -11.23
C LEU A 479 -30.01 2.04 -10.58
N ARG A 480 -29.87 3.13 -11.34
CA ARG A 480 -30.17 4.48 -10.87
C ARG A 480 -31.66 4.65 -10.54
N TYR A 481 -32.55 4.17 -11.41
CA TYR A 481 -33.99 4.21 -11.16
C TYR A 481 -34.36 3.42 -9.90
N SER A 482 -33.79 2.23 -9.75
CA SER A 482 -34.03 1.36 -8.60
C SER A 482 -33.51 1.96 -7.29
N GLY A 483 -32.33 2.59 -7.30
CA GLY A 483 -31.78 3.29 -6.13
C GLY A 483 -32.67 4.43 -5.64
N ASN A 484 -33.23 5.24 -6.55
CA ASN A 484 -34.16 6.31 -6.19
C ASN A 484 -35.45 5.78 -5.57
N GLU A 485 -36.00 4.71 -6.12
CA GLU A 485 -37.23 4.12 -5.60
C GLU A 485 -37.02 3.52 -4.20
N VAL A 486 -35.84 2.93 -3.94
CA VAL A 486 -35.47 2.45 -2.60
C VAL A 486 -35.36 3.61 -1.60
N GLY A 487 -34.74 4.72 -1.98
CA GLY A 487 -34.66 5.91 -1.13
C GLY A 487 -36.02 6.52 -0.79
N GLU A 488 -36.95 6.58 -1.76
CA GLU A 488 -38.31 7.08 -1.49
C GLU A 488 -39.12 6.13 -0.60
N LYS A 489 -38.98 4.81 -0.81
CA LYS A 489 -39.61 3.81 0.08
C LYS A 489 -39.06 3.86 1.50
N TYR A 490 -37.76 4.11 1.65
CA TYR A 490 -37.14 4.28 2.97
C TYR A 490 -37.68 5.49 3.73
N LYS A 491 -37.81 6.65 3.06
CA LYS A 491 -38.37 7.87 3.67
C LYS A 491 -39.78 7.66 4.20
N ALA A 492 -40.58 6.85 3.50
CA ALA A 492 -41.95 6.53 3.84
C ALA A 492 -42.12 5.55 5.02
N LEU A 493 -41.02 4.94 5.51
CA LEU A 493 -41.06 4.05 6.67
C LEU A 493 -41.31 4.81 7.97
N SER A 494 -41.97 4.14 8.92
CA SER A 494 -42.07 4.59 10.31
C SER A 494 -40.69 4.72 10.97
N ASP A 495 -40.61 5.56 12.01
CA ASP A 495 -39.36 5.74 12.78
C ASP A 495 -38.93 4.44 13.48
N ASP A 496 -39.89 3.64 13.94
CA ASP A 496 -39.66 2.32 14.53
C ASP A 496 -39.05 1.34 13.51
N ALA A 497 -39.50 1.38 12.25
CA ALA A 497 -38.92 0.59 11.16
C ALA A 497 -37.51 1.08 10.80
N LYS A 498 -37.26 2.38 10.77
CA LYS A 498 -35.92 2.95 10.53
C LYS A 498 -34.92 2.58 11.63
N GLU A 499 -35.33 2.58 12.89
CA GLU A 499 -34.48 2.16 14.01
C GLU A 499 -34.22 0.64 14.01
N SER A 500 -35.22 -0.16 13.64
CA SER A 500 -35.06 -1.62 13.44
C SER A 500 -34.05 -1.93 12.32
N LEU A 501 -34.08 -1.18 11.22
CA LEU A 501 -33.11 -1.26 10.13
C LEU A 501 -31.72 -0.83 10.56
N LYS A 502 -31.59 0.28 11.30
CA LYS A 502 -30.32 0.78 11.82
C LYS A 502 -29.62 -0.25 12.71
N SER A 503 -30.37 -0.92 13.58
CA SER A 503 -29.85 -1.96 14.47
C SER A 503 -29.36 -3.20 13.73
N SER A 504 -30.11 -3.66 12.72
CA SER A 504 -29.81 -4.92 12.02
C SER A 504 -28.85 -4.74 10.82
N PHE A 505 -28.88 -3.56 10.18
CA PHE A 505 -28.16 -3.21 8.95
C PHE A 505 -27.54 -1.79 9.02
N PRO A 506 -26.60 -1.53 9.95
CA PRO A 506 -26.04 -0.19 10.18
C PRO A 506 -25.32 0.40 8.97
N THR A 507 -24.64 -0.44 8.18
CA THR A 507 -23.93 -0.04 6.95
C THR A 507 -24.86 0.35 5.80
N ILE A 508 -26.04 -0.27 5.71
CA ILE A 508 -27.05 0.09 4.70
C ILE A 508 -27.79 1.35 5.15
N TYR A 509 -28.05 1.47 6.45
CA TYR A 509 -28.66 2.65 7.04
C TYR A 509 -27.84 3.93 6.81
N SER A 510 -26.51 3.88 6.87
CA SER A 510 -25.66 5.05 6.61
C SER A 510 -25.64 5.52 5.14
N MET A 511 -26.23 4.74 4.23
CA MET A 511 -26.30 5.01 2.79
C MET A 511 -27.70 5.43 2.30
N LEU A 512 -28.73 5.30 3.14
CA LEU A 512 -30.14 5.62 2.86
C LEU A 512 -30.55 6.94 3.50
#